data_AF-A0A4Z1IPI9-F1
#
_entry.id   AF-A0A4Z1IPI9-F1
#
_cell.length_a   1.000
_cell.length_b   1.000
_cell.length_c   1.000
_cell.angle_alpha   90.00
_cell.angle_beta   90.00
_cell.angle_gamma   90.00
#
_symmetry.space_group_name_H-M   'P 1'
#
loop_
_entity.id
_entity.type
_entity.pdbx_description
1 polymer ?
#
loop_
_entity_poly.entity_id
_entity_poly.type
_entity_poly.pdbx_seq_one_letter_code
_entity_poly.pdbx_strand_id
1 'polypeptide(L)'
;MASSTFSDMLKSPYHPDHIFGDENTWYDAPVDLPQQEIEEYFDALEHQNLHIALATNRFVNNPEWNYWPILPTDTLKNEIVVFITDENLRDEDREYIQLQDIRAKLSNLHEDHERDIEVEDHTINVTLQKLWAVGETLYEPDNVYTGSDYKRKRDLVLERIDECSRTKECLENEYLGTVSILATEMREISQEWKKKRRECETELALQQLRANNSETQNRLKNVLREKVGLENGLAFLQYDNNLIETRMYQFYDDYNHLRRVRDGVLGEHNRSVDRAIEQQNDDAIRIRNLQAHLRNHREAIILERRQRDAARENCSALLENLGREKQELTLVRRDLFEARARGDYLNHSIDVLSMEMVDQKNWSDELEMHAMQGEVFNRMDGTWEPSLHKRRIEEHEDREMEERAAKRARRY
;
A
#
# COMPACT_ATOMS: atom_id res chain seq x y z
N MET A 1 51.49 -47.14 -43.84
CA MET A 1 50.50 -47.73 -44.77
C MET A 1 49.23 -47.92 -43.95
N ALA A 2 48.07 -47.30 -44.18
CA ALA A 2 47.54 -46.41 -45.20
C ALA A 2 46.77 -45.30 -44.45
N SER A 3 47.04 -44.01 -44.65
CA SER A 3 46.49 -43.16 -45.71
C SER A 3 44.99 -42.87 -45.56
N SER A 4 44.71 -41.62 -45.17
CA SER A 4 43.59 -40.78 -45.63
C SER A 4 42.20 -41.01 -45.05
N THR A 5 41.93 -40.41 -43.88
CA THR A 5 40.58 -40.04 -43.42
C THR A 5 40.05 -38.74 -44.05
N PHE A 6 40.87 -38.00 -44.80
CA PHE A 6 40.42 -36.81 -45.56
C PHE A 6 39.61 -37.20 -46.82
N SER A 7 39.93 -38.36 -47.44
CA SER A 7 39.26 -38.81 -48.67
C SER A 7 37.90 -39.49 -48.44
N ASP A 8 37.54 -39.85 -47.20
CA ASP A 8 36.21 -40.39 -46.89
C ASP A 8 35.22 -39.30 -46.42
N MET A 9 35.68 -38.12 -45.99
CA MET A 9 34.80 -36.94 -45.81
C MET A 9 34.30 -36.38 -47.16
N LEU A 10 35.06 -36.61 -48.23
CA LEU A 10 34.67 -36.31 -49.61
C LEU A 10 33.59 -37.26 -50.16
N LYS A 11 33.26 -38.37 -49.47
CA LYS A 11 32.18 -39.29 -49.89
C LYS A 11 30.88 -39.09 -49.12
N SER A 12 30.82 -38.12 -48.20
CA SER A 12 29.56 -37.70 -47.60
C SER A 12 28.71 -37.02 -48.69
N PRO A 13 27.43 -37.39 -48.85
CA PRO A 13 26.53 -36.71 -49.80
C PRO A 13 26.27 -35.23 -49.41
N TYR A 14 26.88 -34.75 -48.32
CA TYR A 14 26.83 -33.38 -47.82
C TYR A 14 28.18 -32.64 -47.93
N HIS A 15 29.13 -33.13 -48.75
CA HIS A 15 30.37 -32.40 -49.04
C HIS A 15 30.09 -31.23 -49.99
N PRO A 16 30.61 -30.00 -49.71
CA PRO A 16 30.28 -28.78 -50.47
C PRO A 16 30.60 -28.84 -51.98
N ASP A 17 31.49 -29.76 -52.40
CA ASP A 17 31.85 -29.93 -53.82
C ASP A 17 30.96 -30.94 -54.59
N HIS A 18 30.02 -31.63 -53.92
CA HIS A 18 29.16 -32.66 -54.53
C HIS A 18 27.72 -32.26 -54.78
N ILE A 19 27.36 -31.03 -54.45
CA ILE A 19 26.04 -30.48 -54.73
C ILE A 19 26.17 -29.52 -55.92
N PHE A 20 26.38 -30.05 -57.14
CA PHE A 20 25.97 -29.33 -58.34
C PHE A 20 24.43 -29.34 -58.40
N GLY A 21 23.89 -28.46 -57.56
CA GLY A 21 22.48 -28.24 -57.23
C GLY A 21 22.39 -27.62 -55.83
N ASP A 22 23.31 -26.72 -55.49
CA ASP A 22 23.40 -26.12 -54.15
C ASP A 22 22.47 -24.91 -54.04
N GLU A 23 22.15 -24.57 -52.79
CA GLU A 23 21.26 -23.48 -52.38
C GLU A 23 21.71 -22.08 -52.85
N ASN A 24 22.82 -21.94 -53.60
CA ASN A 24 23.23 -20.70 -54.26
C ASN A 24 22.60 -20.48 -55.64
N THR A 25 21.88 -21.45 -56.21
CA THR A 25 21.24 -21.28 -57.54
C THR A 25 20.03 -20.32 -57.56
N TRP A 26 19.62 -19.77 -56.40
CA TRP A 26 18.60 -18.72 -56.32
C TRP A 26 19.15 -17.28 -56.38
N TYR A 27 20.47 -17.14 -56.48
CA TYR A 27 21.18 -15.88 -56.24
C TYR A 27 22.03 -15.41 -57.42
N ASP A 28 22.24 -16.24 -58.43
CA ASP A 28 22.79 -15.77 -59.70
C ASP A 28 21.65 -15.20 -60.55
N ALA A 29 21.84 -13.97 -61.07
CA ALA A 29 20.97 -13.46 -62.12
C ALA A 29 20.98 -14.47 -63.28
N PRO A 30 19.81 -14.93 -63.77
CA PRO A 30 19.77 -15.86 -64.88
C PRO A 30 20.66 -15.36 -66.02
N VAL A 31 21.62 -16.19 -66.42
CA VAL A 31 22.76 -15.83 -67.29
C VAL A 31 22.34 -15.28 -68.66
N ASP A 32 21.05 -15.36 -68.99
CA ASP A 32 20.46 -14.98 -70.29
C ASP A 32 19.46 -13.81 -70.24
N LEU A 33 19.32 -13.09 -69.12
CA LEU A 33 18.40 -11.95 -69.03
C LEU A 33 18.98 -10.69 -69.68
N PRO A 34 18.21 -9.97 -70.52
CA PRO A 34 18.60 -8.64 -71.00
C PRO A 34 18.79 -7.67 -69.83
N GLN A 35 19.70 -6.71 -70.00
CA GLN A 35 20.16 -5.83 -68.92
C GLN A 35 19.04 -5.07 -68.17
N GLN A 36 17.92 -4.79 -68.84
CA GLN A 36 16.71 -4.19 -68.25
C GLN A 36 15.96 -5.13 -67.29
N GLU A 37 15.94 -6.44 -67.56
CA GLU A 37 15.28 -7.42 -66.69
C GLU A 37 16.17 -7.79 -65.50
N ILE A 38 17.49 -7.61 -65.63
CA ILE A 38 18.44 -7.70 -64.50
C ILE A 38 18.24 -6.52 -63.54
N GLU A 39 18.08 -5.29 -64.07
CA GLU A 39 17.70 -4.11 -63.26
C GLU A 39 16.34 -4.32 -62.58
N GLU A 40 15.30 -4.76 -63.28
CA GLU A 40 13.99 -5.06 -62.67
C GLU A 40 14.06 -6.18 -61.61
N TYR A 41 14.93 -7.19 -61.77
CA TYR A 41 15.12 -8.25 -60.78
C TYR A 41 15.79 -7.73 -59.51
N PHE A 42 16.78 -6.84 -59.62
CA PHE A 42 17.41 -6.19 -58.48
C PHE A 42 16.50 -5.14 -57.84
N ASP A 43 15.73 -4.38 -58.61
CA ASP A 43 14.68 -3.48 -58.11
C ASP A 43 13.61 -4.28 -57.34
N ALA A 44 13.18 -5.44 -57.84
CA ALA A 44 12.22 -6.32 -57.15
C ALA A 44 12.79 -6.92 -55.85
N LEU A 45 14.12 -7.10 -55.76
CA LEU A 45 14.81 -7.54 -54.55
C LEU A 45 15.00 -6.41 -53.53
N GLU A 46 15.23 -5.18 -54.00
CA GLU A 46 15.29 -3.94 -53.21
C GLU A 46 13.91 -3.59 -52.61
N HIS A 47 12.83 -3.88 -53.34
CA HIS A 47 11.44 -3.66 -52.92
C HIS A 47 10.82 -4.83 -52.12
N GLN A 48 11.58 -5.86 -51.74
CA GLN A 48 11.07 -6.83 -50.76
C GLN A 48 10.79 -6.12 -49.45
N ASN A 49 9.51 -6.06 -49.05
CA ASN A 49 8.89 -5.33 -47.95
C ASN A 49 9.55 -5.54 -46.55
N LEU A 50 10.82 -5.16 -46.39
CA LEU A 50 11.59 -5.13 -45.15
C LEU A 50 10.93 -4.27 -44.10
N HIS A 51 10.39 -3.13 -44.54
CA HIS A 51 9.61 -2.26 -43.69
C HIS A 51 8.40 -2.96 -43.10
N ILE A 52 7.78 -3.94 -43.77
CA ILE A 52 6.62 -4.66 -43.23
C ILE A 52 7.06 -5.70 -42.20
N ALA A 53 8.10 -6.50 -42.49
CA ALA A 53 8.60 -7.52 -41.56
C ALA A 53 9.15 -6.89 -40.28
N LEU A 54 9.92 -5.81 -40.42
CA LEU A 54 10.35 -5.00 -39.30
C LEU A 54 9.13 -4.38 -38.62
N ALA A 55 8.18 -3.72 -39.34
CA ALA A 55 6.91 -3.13 -38.85
C ALA A 55 6.01 -4.06 -38.04
N THR A 56 6.08 -5.37 -38.28
CA THR A 56 5.29 -6.35 -37.52
C THR A 56 5.97 -6.83 -36.25
N ASN A 57 7.27 -6.59 -36.08
CA ASN A 57 8.00 -7.02 -34.90
C ASN A 57 7.77 -6.05 -33.73
N ARG A 58 7.13 -6.56 -32.66
CA ARG A 58 6.75 -5.79 -31.46
C ARG A 58 7.93 -5.16 -30.71
N PHE A 59 9.14 -5.69 -30.91
CA PHE A 59 10.36 -5.24 -30.24
C PHE A 59 11.18 -4.25 -31.06
N VAL A 60 10.83 -4.09 -32.34
CA VAL A 60 11.65 -3.35 -33.32
C VAL A 60 10.93 -2.10 -33.82
N ASN A 61 9.59 -2.02 -33.74
CA ASN A 61 8.86 -0.77 -34.03
C ASN A 61 8.29 -0.15 -32.78
N ASN A 62 9.04 0.80 -32.25
CA ASN A 62 8.58 2.18 -32.26
C ASN A 62 9.77 3.05 -31.82
N PRO A 63 10.38 3.86 -32.70
CA PRO A 63 11.48 4.74 -32.29
C PRO A 63 11.03 5.82 -31.29
N GLU A 64 9.72 6.09 -31.18
CA GLU A 64 9.16 6.99 -30.17
C GLU A 64 8.77 6.29 -28.86
N TRP A 65 8.60 4.96 -28.89
CA TRP A 65 8.14 4.17 -27.74
C TRP A 65 9.08 2.99 -27.59
N ASN A 66 10.18 3.19 -26.84
CA ASN A 66 10.94 2.09 -26.27
C ASN A 66 9.95 1.05 -25.73
N TYR A 67 10.13 -0.22 -26.09
CA TYR A 67 9.27 -1.27 -25.59
C TYR A 67 9.48 -1.37 -24.07
N TRP A 68 8.51 -0.87 -23.30
CA TRP A 68 8.46 -1.04 -21.85
C TRP A 68 7.45 -2.15 -21.54
N PRO A 69 7.89 -3.32 -21.06
CA PRO A 69 6.95 -4.33 -20.60
C PRO A 69 6.07 -3.73 -19.49
N ILE A 70 4.80 -4.13 -19.44
CA ILE A 70 3.96 -3.84 -18.27
C ILE A 70 4.62 -4.55 -17.09
N LEU A 71 4.97 -3.80 -16.04
CA LEU A 71 5.71 -4.31 -14.88
C LEU A 71 4.74 -4.69 -13.74
N PRO A 72 4.23 -5.93 -13.68
CA PRO A 72 3.37 -6.39 -12.59
C PRO A 72 4.08 -6.45 -11.23
N THR A 73 5.41 -6.34 -11.19
CA THR A 73 6.21 -6.28 -9.95
C THR A 73 5.78 -5.13 -9.06
N ASP A 74 5.52 -3.94 -9.59
CA ASP A 74 5.10 -2.79 -8.79
C ASP A 74 3.70 -2.97 -8.20
N THR A 75 2.78 -3.53 -8.99
CA THR A 75 1.44 -3.89 -8.51
C THR A 75 1.54 -4.87 -7.34
N LEU A 76 2.34 -5.94 -7.48
CA LEU A 76 2.49 -6.95 -6.43
C LEU A 76 3.22 -6.40 -5.20
N LYS A 77 4.26 -5.56 -5.38
CA LYS A 77 4.93 -4.84 -4.28
C LYS A 77 3.93 -3.98 -3.50
N ASN A 78 3.05 -3.26 -4.19
CA ASN A 78 2.02 -2.45 -3.56
C ASN A 78 0.99 -3.31 -2.83
N GLU A 79 0.54 -4.43 -3.40
CA GLU A 79 -0.34 -5.38 -2.72
C GLU A 79 0.27 -5.91 -1.41
N ILE A 80 1.56 -6.22 -1.40
CA ILE A 80 2.29 -6.63 -0.20
C ILE A 80 2.28 -5.51 0.86
N VAL A 81 2.59 -4.27 0.46
CA VAL A 81 2.60 -3.13 1.39
C VAL A 81 1.22 -2.86 1.97
N VAL A 82 0.17 -2.91 1.14
CA VAL A 82 -1.22 -2.75 1.58
C VAL A 82 -1.58 -3.86 2.57
N PHE A 83 -1.26 -5.12 2.26
CA PHE A 83 -1.54 -6.24 3.16
C PHE A 83 -0.83 -6.10 4.52
N ILE A 84 0.45 -5.74 4.52
CA ILE A 84 1.22 -5.48 5.75
C ILE A 84 0.56 -4.39 6.60
N THR A 85 0.11 -3.31 5.96
CA THR A 85 -0.48 -2.15 6.62
C THR A 85 -1.88 -2.47 7.16
N ASP A 86 -2.75 -3.05 6.34
CA ASP A 86 -4.12 -3.40 6.72
C ASP A 86 -4.15 -4.42 7.86
N GLU A 87 -3.24 -5.40 7.81
CA GLU A 87 -3.15 -6.44 8.83
C GLU A 87 -2.29 -6.02 10.03
N ASN A 88 -1.68 -4.83 10.03
CA ASN A 88 -0.77 -4.34 11.07
C ASN A 88 0.30 -5.38 11.47
N LEU A 89 0.95 -5.98 10.46
CA LEU A 89 2.07 -6.90 10.69
C LEU A 89 3.25 -6.17 11.31
N ARG A 90 3.89 -6.80 12.30
CA ARG A 90 5.09 -6.29 12.97
C ARG A 90 6.35 -6.80 12.28
N ASP A 91 7.44 -6.05 12.44
CA ASP A 91 8.74 -6.42 11.86
C ASP A 91 9.27 -7.79 12.32
N GLU A 92 8.80 -8.27 13.47
CA GLU A 92 9.17 -9.55 14.06
C GLU A 92 8.30 -10.73 13.56
N ASP A 93 7.17 -10.45 12.90
CA ASP A 93 6.27 -11.48 12.43
C ASP A 93 6.92 -12.27 11.29
N ARG A 94 6.85 -13.60 11.36
CA ARG A 94 7.44 -14.47 10.32
C ARG A 94 6.89 -14.13 8.94
N GLU A 95 5.59 -13.91 8.86
CA GLU A 95 4.88 -13.55 7.63
C GLU A 95 5.34 -12.21 7.08
N TYR A 96 5.67 -11.23 7.93
CA TYR A 96 6.26 -9.96 7.50
C TYR A 96 7.63 -10.17 6.86
N ILE A 97 8.51 -10.95 7.50
CA ILE A 97 9.86 -11.23 6.99
C ILE A 97 9.78 -11.93 5.62
N GLN A 98 8.88 -12.90 5.47
CA GLN A 98 8.68 -13.61 4.20
C GLN A 98 8.14 -12.68 3.11
N LEU A 99 7.21 -11.78 3.43
CA LEU A 99 6.69 -10.81 2.48
C LEU A 99 7.74 -9.77 2.05
N GLN A 100 8.62 -9.34 2.97
CA GLN A 100 9.74 -8.48 2.62
C GLN A 100 10.78 -9.18 1.75
N ASP A 101 11.05 -10.47 1.98
CA ASP A 101 11.91 -11.28 1.10
C ASP A 101 11.33 -11.38 -0.32
N ILE A 102 10.02 -11.61 -0.46
CA ILE A 102 9.33 -11.56 -1.77
C ILE A 102 9.49 -10.17 -2.40
N ARG A 103 9.30 -9.09 -1.64
CA ARG A 103 9.45 -7.72 -2.14
C ARG A 103 10.87 -7.41 -2.63
N ALA A 104 11.88 -7.91 -1.93
CA ALA A 104 13.28 -7.81 -2.35
C ALA A 104 13.53 -8.60 -3.65
N LYS A 105 13.03 -9.84 -3.73
CA LYS A 105 13.10 -10.65 -4.96
C LYS A 105 12.43 -9.95 -6.15
N LEU A 106 11.27 -9.33 -5.96
CA LEU A 106 10.58 -8.56 -7.01
C LEU A 106 11.36 -7.31 -7.45
N SER A 107 12.20 -6.74 -6.57
CA SER A 107 13.04 -5.59 -6.94
C SER A 107 14.24 -6.04 -7.77
N ASN A 108 14.94 -7.08 -7.33
CA ASN A 108 16.05 -7.66 -8.10
C ASN A 108 15.58 -8.21 -9.46
N LEU A 109 14.45 -8.92 -9.49
CA LEU A 109 13.87 -9.45 -10.73
C LEU A 109 13.56 -8.35 -11.74
N HIS A 110 13.07 -7.20 -11.26
CA HIS A 110 12.80 -6.06 -12.12
C HIS A 110 14.09 -5.46 -12.69
N GLU A 111 15.09 -5.20 -11.83
CA GLU A 111 16.38 -4.63 -12.23
C GLU A 111 17.15 -5.54 -13.19
N ASP A 112 17.12 -6.86 -12.96
CA ASP A 112 17.80 -7.83 -13.81
C ASP A 112 17.09 -7.97 -15.17
N HIS A 113 15.76 -8.04 -15.18
CA HIS A 113 14.99 -8.09 -16.43
C HIS A 113 15.17 -6.82 -17.28
N GLU A 114 15.14 -5.64 -16.66
CA GLU A 114 15.36 -4.36 -17.34
C GLU A 114 16.75 -4.34 -18.00
N ARG A 115 17.79 -4.74 -17.25
CA ARG A 115 19.16 -4.82 -17.76
C ARG A 115 19.30 -5.78 -18.94
N ASP A 116 18.68 -6.96 -18.86
CA ASP A 116 18.76 -7.95 -19.93
C ASP A 116 18.02 -7.50 -21.20
N ILE A 117 16.87 -6.84 -21.03
CA ILE A 117 16.11 -6.23 -22.14
C ILE A 117 16.91 -5.10 -22.81
N GLU A 118 17.58 -4.24 -22.02
CA GLU A 118 18.44 -3.16 -22.54
C GLU A 118 19.62 -3.69 -23.38
N VAL A 119 20.23 -4.81 -22.97
CA VAL A 119 21.33 -5.44 -23.73
C VAL A 119 20.84 -5.93 -25.09
N GLU A 120 19.67 -6.54 -25.14
CA GLU A 120 19.07 -6.98 -26.41
C GLU A 120 18.64 -5.78 -27.27
N ASP A 121 18.09 -4.72 -26.67
CA ASP A 121 17.76 -3.49 -27.39
C ASP A 121 18.98 -2.80 -27.97
N HIS A 122 20.09 -2.75 -27.23
CA HIS A 122 21.35 -2.26 -27.76
C HIS A 122 21.83 -3.09 -28.94
N THR A 123 21.72 -4.42 -28.85
CA THR A 123 22.11 -5.34 -29.92
C THR A 123 21.25 -5.14 -31.17
N ILE A 124 19.93 -5.02 -31.01
CA ILE A 124 18.97 -4.73 -32.09
C ILE A 124 19.29 -3.37 -32.75
N ASN A 125 19.57 -2.33 -31.96
CA ASN A 125 19.91 -1.02 -32.50
C ASN A 125 21.20 -1.04 -33.33
N VAL A 126 22.23 -1.74 -32.85
CA VAL A 126 23.50 -1.90 -33.59
C VAL A 126 23.30 -2.73 -34.86
N THR A 127 22.47 -3.78 -34.84
CA THR A 127 22.19 -4.59 -36.04
C THR A 127 21.31 -3.84 -37.05
N LEU A 128 20.34 -3.05 -36.58
CA LEU A 128 19.57 -2.14 -37.43
C LEU A 128 20.49 -1.10 -38.09
N GLN A 129 21.41 -0.46 -37.36
CA GLN A 129 22.39 0.44 -37.97
C GLN A 129 23.20 -0.23 -39.09
N LYS A 130 23.58 -1.51 -38.90
CA LYS A 130 24.24 -2.29 -39.96
C LYS A 130 23.31 -2.56 -41.15
N LEU A 131 22.03 -2.85 -40.91
CA LEU A 131 21.03 -3.01 -41.97
C LEU A 131 20.87 -1.72 -42.79
N TRP A 132 20.81 -0.57 -42.11
CA TRP A 132 20.70 0.74 -42.75
C TRP A 132 21.98 1.08 -43.54
N ALA A 133 23.16 0.78 -42.99
CA ALA A 133 24.42 0.94 -43.70
C ALA A 133 24.53 0.04 -44.95
N VAL A 134 23.98 -1.18 -44.89
CA VAL A 134 23.81 -2.03 -46.08
C VAL A 134 22.87 -1.30 -47.06
N GLY A 135 21.72 -0.81 -46.59
CA GLY A 135 20.79 0.09 -47.31
C GLY A 135 21.43 1.22 -48.12
N GLU A 136 22.35 1.95 -47.49
CA GLU A 136 22.93 3.19 -48.02
C GLU A 136 24.19 3.00 -48.86
N THR A 137 24.82 1.81 -48.83
CA THR A 137 26.00 1.55 -49.68
C THR A 137 25.64 1.55 -51.16
N LEU A 138 25.96 2.65 -51.85
CA LEU A 138 25.86 2.80 -53.30
C LEU A 138 26.67 1.70 -54.00
N TYR A 139 26.13 1.14 -55.09
CA TYR A 139 26.82 0.22 -55.99
C TYR A 139 28.15 0.86 -56.46
N GLU A 140 29.28 0.45 -55.89
CA GLU A 140 30.61 0.84 -56.38
C GLU A 140 31.01 -0.13 -57.51
N PRO A 141 31.32 0.36 -58.73
CA PRO A 141 31.60 -0.50 -59.88
C PRO A 141 32.87 -1.37 -59.74
N ASP A 142 33.78 -1.02 -58.82
CA ASP A 142 34.99 -1.81 -58.50
C ASP A 142 34.74 -2.90 -57.43
N ASN A 143 33.56 -2.87 -56.80
CA ASN A 143 33.14 -3.82 -55.78
C ASN A 143 32.05 -4.68 -56.42
N VAL A 144 32.43 -5.81 -57.03
CA VAL A 144 31.52 -6.79 -57.66
C VAL A 144 30.71 -7.50 -56.55
N TYR A 145 29.90 -6.75 -55.82
CA TYR A 145 28.79 -7.26 -55.02
C TYR A 145 27.65 -7.49 -56.00
N THR A 146 27.45 -8.72 -56.44
CA THR A 146 26.19 -9.12 -57.06
C THR A 146 25.08 -8.82 -56.05
N GLY A 147 23.91 -8.33 -56.48
CA GLY A 147 22.81 -8.04 -55.52
C GLY A 147 22.34 -9.27 -54.72
N SER A 148 22.82 -10.47 -55.06
CA SER A 148 22.79 -11.64 -54.18
C SER A 148 23.58 -11.52 -52.89
N ASP A 149 24.79 -10.96 -52.91
CA ASP A 149 25.59 -10.75 -51.71
C ASP A 149 24.96 -9.71 -50.79
N TYR A 150 24.31 -8.71 -51.39
CA TYR A 150 23.51 -7.72 -50.68
C TYR A 150 22.33 -8.37 -49.97
N LYS A 151 21.55 -9.17 -50.70
CA LYS A 151 20.43 -9.95 -50.15
C LYS A 151 20.88 -10.90 -49.05
N ARG A 152 22.00 -11.61 -49.25
CA ARG A 152 22.56 -12.54 -48.25
C ARG A 152 22.96 -11.82 -46.96
N LYS A 153 23.65 -10.69 -47.05
CA LYS A 153 24.01 -9.86 -45.87
C LYS A 153 22.78 -9.33 -45.15
N ARG A 154 21.78 -8.88 -45.92
CA ARG A 154 20.52 -8.38 -45.40
C ARG A 154 19.75 -9.48 -44.65
N ASP A 155 19.61 -10.66 -45.25
CA ASP A 155 18.90 -11.79 -44.65
C ASP A 155 19.60 -12.28 -43.37
N LEU A 156 20.95 -12.27 -43.34
CA LEU A 156 21.75 -12.53 -42.12
C LEU A 156 21.50 -11.50 -41.00
N VAL A 157 21.36 -10.22 -41.33
CA VAL A 157 21.06 -9.18 -40.33
C VAL A 157 19.63 -9.31 -39.82
N LEU A 158 18.68 -9.64 -40.69
CA LEU A 158 17.29 -9.92 -40.30
C LEU A 158 17.19 -11.15 -39.39
N GLU A 159 17.87 -12.25 -39.72
CA GLU A 159 17.90 -13.45 -38.89
C GLU A 159 18.42 -13.12 -37.48
N ARG A 160 19.43 -12.24 -37.38
CA ARG A 160 19.96 -11.79 -36.09
C ARG A 160 18.97 -10.93 -35.30
N ILE A 161 18.18 -10.08 -35.95
CA ILE A 161 17.13 -9.28 -35.32
C ILE A 161 16.00 -10.19 -34.82
N ASP A 162 15.64 -11.20 -35.60
CA ASP A 162 14.63 -12.20 -35.22
C ASP A 162 15.11 -13.05 -34.03
N GLU A 163 16.39 -13.42 -33.98
CA GLU A 163 16.98 -14.09 -32.81
C GLU A 163 16.86 -13.25 -31.54
N CYS A 164 17.28 -11.97 -31.58
CA CYS A 164 17.13 -11.05 -30.44
C CYS A 164 15.66 -10.89 -30.03
N SER A 165 14.75 -10.89 -31.00
CA SER A 165 13.32 -10.76 -30.72
C SER A 165 12.78 -12.01 -30.00
N ARG A 166 13.26 -13.21 -30.36
CA ARG A 166 12.95 -14.45 -29.65
C ARG A 166 13.54 -14.46 -28.24
N THR A 167 14.76 -13.96 -28.04
CA THR A 167 15.36 -13.90 -26.69
C THR A 167 14.59 -12.94 -25.79
N LYS A 168 14.18 -11.75 -26.28
CA LYS A 168 13.31 -10.84 -25.52
C LYS A 168 11.97 -11.46 -25.16
N GLU A 169 11.35 -12.21 -26.06
CA GLU A 169 10.12 -12.95 -25.76
C GLU A 169 10.32 -14.02 -24.68
N CYS A 170 11.44 -14.76 -24.72
CA CYS A 170 11.79 -15.71 -23.66
C CYS A 170 11.97 -15.00 -22.31
N LEU A 171 12.73 -13.90 -22.26
CA LEU A 171 12.97 -13.12 -21.05
C LEU A 171 11.67 -12.60 -20.42
N GLU A 172 10.72 -12.14 -21.22
CA GLU A 172 9.41 -11.72 -20.73
C GLU A 172 8.59 -12.88 -20.16
N ASN A 173 8.57 -14.01 -20.85
CA ASN A 173 7.84 -15.18 -20.39
C ASN A 173 8.41 -15.71 -19.07
N GLU A 174 9.73 -15.69 -18.91
CA GLU A 174 10.41 -16.03 -17.66
C GLU A 174 10.10 -15.00 -16.55
N TYR A 175 10.13 -13.71 -16.87
CA TYR A 175 9.76 -12.64 -15.95
C TYR A 175 8.31 -12.77 -15.46
N LEU A 176 7.35 -12.93 -16.38
CA LEU A 176 5.93 -13.12 -16.02
C LEU A 176 5.71 -14.41 -15.24
N GLY A 177 6.41 -15.49 -15.61
CA GLY A 177 6.35 -16.77 -14.90
C GLY A 177 6.84 -16.65 -13.46
N THR A 178 7.97 -15.98 -13.24
CA THR A 178 8.54 -15.76 -11.90
C THR A 178 7.67 -14.83 -11.05
N VAL A 179 7.14 -13.74 -11.62
CA VAL A 179 6.17 -12.87 -10.92
C VAL A 179 4.92 -13.65 -10.51
N SER A 180 4.41 -14.53 -11.39
CA SER A 180 3.25 -15.37 -11.08
C SER A 180 3.53 -16.31 -9.90
N ILE A 181 4.70 -16.94 -9.84
CA ILE A 181 5.11 -17.79 -8.71
C ILE A 181 5.16 -16.96 -7.41
N LEU A 182 5.81 -15.80 -7.43
CA LEU A 182 5.90 -14.92 -6.25
C LEU A 182 4.51 -14.41 -5.81
N ALA A 183 3.60 -14.17 -6.76
CA ALA A 183 2.21 -13.80 -6.45
C ALA A 183 1.46 -14.95 -5.77
N THR A 184 1.70 -16.20 -6.17
CA THR A 184 1.12 -17.37 -5.49
C THR A 184 1.66 -17.53 -4.07
N GLU A 185 2.98 -17.38 -3.87
CA GLU A 185 3.60 -17.42 -2.53
C GLU A 185 3.03 -16.34 -1.60
N MET A 186 2.92 -15.10 -2.09
CA MET A 186 2.32 -13.98 -1.36
C MET A 186 0.88 -14.28 -0.92
N ARG A 187 0.09 -14.90 -1.82
CA ARG A 187 -1.29 -15.29 -1.53
C ARG A 187 -1.37 -16.39 -0.48
N GLU A 188 -0.50 -17.38 -0.53
CA GLU A 188 -0.43 -18.47 0.45
C GLU A 188 -0.11 -17.94 1.84
N ILE A 189 0.92 -17.09 1.96
CA ILE A 189 1.28 -16.42 3.23
C ILE A 189 0.09 -15.62 3.77
N SER A 190 -0.57 -14.84 2.90
CA SER A 190 -1.72 -14.03 3.28
C SER A 190 -2.90 -14.88 3.79
N GLN A 191 -3.17 -16.02 3.15
CA GLN A 191 -4.24 -16.94 3.55
C GLN A 191 -3.92 -17.65 4.86
N GLU A 192 -2.67 -18.08 5.05
CA GLU A 192 -2.21 -18.73 6.28
C GLU A 192 -2.33 -17.76 7.47
N TRP A 193 -1.91 -16.51 7.30
CA TRP A 193 -2.07 -15.46 8.31
C TRP A 193 -3.53 -15.24 8.69
N LYS A 194 -4.40 -15.03 7.69
CA LYS A 194 -5.84 -14.83 7.92
C LYS A 194 -6.48 -16.01 8.65
N LYS A 195 -6.03 -17.23 8.36
CA LYS A 195 -6.50 -18.43 9.05
C LYS A 195 -6.05 -18.44 10.52
N LYS A 196 -4.75 -18.24 10.79
CA LYS A 196 -4.20 -18.17 12.16
C LYS A 196 -4.88 -17.10 13.00
N ARG A 197 -5.12 -15.92 12.43
CA ARG A 197 -5.83 -14.83 13.11
C ARG A 197 -7.24 -15.25 13.53
N ARG A 198 -8.02 -15.82 12.61
CA ARG A 198 -9.38 -16.30 12.91
C ARG A 198 -9.37 -17.37 14.00
N GLU A 199 -8.43 -18.31 13.95
CA GLU A 199 -8.28 -19.34 14.97
C GLU A 199 -8.01 -18.70 16.35
N CYS A 200 -7.06 -17.76 16.43
CA CYS A 200 -6.74 -17.06 17.65
C CYS A 200 -7.93 -16.23 18.21
N GLU A 201 -8.68 -15.55 17.34
CA GLU A 201 -9.90 -14.83 17.73
C GLU A 201 -10.98 -15.77 18.28
N THR A 202 -11.18 -16.95 17.66
CA THR A 202 -12.13 -17.94 18.16
C THR A 202 -11.71 -18.52 19.50
N GLU A 203 -10.42 -18.77 19.72
CA GLU A 203 -9.90 -19.22 21.01
C GLU A 203 -10.09 -18.16 22.10
N LEU A 204 -9.81 -16.90 21.79
CA LEU A 204 -10.01 -15.78 22.72
C LEU A 204 -11.50 -15.64 23.09
N ALA A 205 -12.41 -15.73 22.12
CA ALA A 205 -13.85 -15.71 22.37
C ALA A 205 -14.30 -16.89 23.26
N LEU A 206 -13.77 -18.09 23.03
CA LEU A 206 -14.05 -19.25 23.88
C LEU A 206 -13.50 -19.08 25.31
N GLN A 207 -12.32 -18.49 25.46
CA GLN A 207 -11.75 -18.18 26.78
C GLN A 207 -12.61 -17.16 27.53
N GLN A 208 -13.07 -16.09 26.87
CA GLN A 208 -13.98 -15.10 27.46
C GLN A 208 -15.31 -15.73 27.89
N LEU A 209 -15.91 -16.60 27.07
CA LEU A 209 -17.12 -17.33 27.44
C LEU A 209 -16.91 -18.22 28.68
N ARG A 210 -15.78 -18.92 28.76
CA ARG A 210 -15.42 -19.73 29.94
C ARG A 210 -15.24 -18.87 31.19
N ALA A 211 -14.56 -17.73 31.06
CA ALA A 211 -14.36 -16.80 32.17
C ALA A 211 -15.70 -16.24 32.69
N ASN A 212 -16.56 -15.78 31.79
CA ASN A 212 -17.89 -15.26 32.13
C ASN A 212 -18.76 -16.33 32.81
N ASN A 213 -18.70 -17.57 32.32
CA ASN A 213 -19.45 -18.69 32.94
C ASN A 213 -18.91 -19.03 34.35
N SER A 214 -17.59 -18.94 34.56
CA SER A 214 -17.00 -19.11 35.89
C SER A 214 -17.46 -18.01 36.85
N GLU A 215 -17.50 -16.75 36.39
CA GLU A 215 -17.97 -15.63 37.20
C GLU A 215 -19.45 -15.78 37.58
N THR A 216 -20.32 -16.13 36.62
CA THR A 216 -21.75 -16.34 36.90
C THR A 216 -21.97 -17.50 37.85
N GLN A 217 -21.22 -18.60 37.72
CA GLN A 217 -21.26 -19.72 38.68
C GLN A 217 -20.84 -19.30 40.09
N ASN A 218 -19.80 -18.47 40.23
CA ASN A 218 -19.38 -17.97 41.54
C ASN A 218 -20.41 -17.04 42.17
N ARG A 219 -21.03 -16.15 41.38
CA ARG A 219 -22.14 -15.30 41.83
C ARG A 219 -23.31 -16.15 42.31
N LEU A 220 -23.70 -17.18 41.56
CA LEU A 220 -24.78 -18.11 41.95
C LEU A 220 -24.45 -18.85 43.26
N LYS A 221 -23.21 -19.33 43.43
CA LYS A 221 -22.78 -19.97 44.69
C LYS A 221 -22.88 -19.03 45.89
N ASN A 222 -22.51 -17.76 45.72
CA ASN A 222 -22.61 -16.77 46.80
C ASN A 222 -24.06 -16.49 47.16
N VAL A 223 -24.93 -16.27 46.17
CA VAL A 223 -26.37 -16.05 46.39
C VAL A 223 -27.01 -17.26 47.09
N LEU A 224 -26.65 -18.48 46.68
CA LEU A 224 -27.14 -19.70 47.36
C LEU A 224 -26.65 -19.78 48.81
N ARG A 225 -25.41 -19.41 49.10
CA ARG A 225 -24.87 -19.38 50.47
C ARG A 225 -25.58 -18.34 51.33
N GLU A 226 -25.81 -17.14 50.79
CA GLU A 226 -26.58 -16.09 51.48
C GLU A 226 -28.00 -16.54 51.76
N LYS A 227 -28.67 -17.18 50.78
CA LYS A 227 -30.02 -17.73 50.96
C LYS A 227 -30.06 -18.73 52.12
N VAL A 228 -29.12 -19.68 52.19
CA VAL A 228 -29.04 -20.64 53.30
C VAL A 228 -28.80 -19.93 54.64
N GLY A 229 -27.96 -18.89 54.66
CA GLY A 229 -27.76 -18.07 55.85
C GLY A 229 -29.04 -17.38 56.33
N LEU A 230 -29.82 -16.82 55.40
CA LEU A 230 -31.11 -16.18 55.68
C LEU A 230 -32.18 -17.19 56.12
N GLU A 231 -32.26 -18.36 55.49
CA GLU A 231 -33.18 -19.44 55.87
C GLU A 231 -32.88 -19.92 57.30
N ASN A 232 -31.61 -20.11 57.65
CA ASN A 232 -31.21 -20.45 59.01
C ASN A 232 -31.56 -19.34 60.01
N GLY A 233 -31.30 -18.07 59.67
CA GLY A 233 -31.66 -16.93 60.51
C GLY A 233 -33.17 -16.84 60.75
N LEU A 234 -33.98 -17.10 59.72
CA LEU A 234 -35.44 -17.20 59.82
C LEU A 234 -35.87 -18.30 60.78
N ALA A 235 -35.24 -19.48 60.73
CA ALA A 235 -35.55 -20.59 61.63
C ALA A 235 -35.27 -20.23 63.10
N PHE A 236 -34.16 -19.54 63.39
CA PHE A 236 -33.86 -19.04 64.73
C PHE A 236 -34.90 -18.01 65.20
N LEU A 237 -35.28 -17.05 64.35
CA LEU A 237 -36.29 -16.05 64.70
C LEU A 237 -37.67 -16.68 64.92
N GLN A 238 -38.04 -17.71 64.15
CA GLN A 238 -39.26 -18.47 64.37
C GLN A 238 -39.24 -19.19 65.73
N TYR A 239 -38.11 -19.78 66.10
CA TYR A 239 -37.93 -20.39 67.41
C TYR A 239 -38.09 -19.38 68.54
N ASP A 240 -37.43 -18.21 68.43
CA ASP A 240 -37.52 -17.15 69.42
C ASP A 240 -38.96 -16.60 69.54
N ASN A 241 -39.66 -16.42 68.42
CA ASN A 241 -41.07 -16.02 68.43
C ASN A 241 -41.96 -17.05 69.14
N ASN A 242 -41.79 -18.34 68.86
CA ASN A 242 -42.55 -19.39 69.54
C ASN A 242 -42.28 -19.39 71.05
N LEU A 243 -41.03 -19.15 71.46
CA LEU A 243 -40.65 -19.05 72.86
C LEU A 243 -41.29 -17.83 73.54
N ILE A 244 -41.28 -16.67 72.87
CA ILE A 244 -41.90 -15.44 73.35
C ILE A 244 -43.42 -15.63 73.47
N GLU A 245 -44.09 -16.19 72.47
CA GLU A 245 -45.52 -16.50 72.52
C GLU A 245 -45.85 -17.40 73.72
N THR A 246 -45.07 -18.46 73.94
CA THR A 246 -45.26 -19.36 75.09
C THR A 246 -45.15 -18.61 76.42
N ARG A 247 -44.15 -17.72 76.56
CA ARG A 247 -44.00 -16.88 77.75
C ARG A 247 -45.12 -15.86 77.90
N MET A 248 -45.60 -15.29 76.79
CA MET A 248 -46.72 -14.36 76.80
C MET A 248 -48.00 -15.03 77.31
N TYR A 249 -48.30 -16.26 76.87
CA TYR A 249 -49.44 -17.01 77.39
C TYR A 249 -49.32 -17.26 78.90
N GLN A 250 -48.14 -17.65 79.39
CA GLN A 250 -47.89 -17.82 80.82
C GLN A 250 -48.11 -16.52 81.60
N PHE A 251 -47.54 -15.40 81.14
CA PHE A 251 -47.74 -14.10 81.77
C PHE A 251 -49.19 -13.64 81.73
N TYR A 252 -49.93 -13.95 80.66
CA TYR A 252 -51.34 -13.62 80.55
C TYR A 252 -52.19 -14.39 81.57
N ASP A 253 -51.89 -15.67 81.77
CA ASP A 253 -52.56 -16.51 82.78
C ASP A 253 -52.23 -16.04 84.20
N ASP A 254 -50.95 -15.78 84.49
CA ASP A 254 -50.50 -15.23 85.78
C ASP A 254 -51.11 -13.85 86.06
N TYR A 255 -51.15 -12.97 85.05
CA TYR A 255 -51.78 -11.66 85.15
C TYR A 255 -53.28 -11.76 85.41
N ASN A 256 -54.00 -12.66 84.72
CA ASN A 256 -55.42 -12.87 84.95
C ASN A 256 -55.68 -13.46 86.35
N HIS A 257 -54.80 -14.34 86.83
CA HIS A 257 -54.88 -14.86 88.19
C HIS A 257 -54.69 -13.75 89.23
N LEU A 258 -53.62 -12.94 89.08
CA LEU A 258 -53.34 -11.80 89.95
C LEU A 258 -54.45 -10.74 89.89
N ARG A 259 -54.99 -10.46 88.70
CA ARG A 259 -56.11 -9.54 88.51
C ARG A 259 -57.36 -10.03 89.24
N ARG A 260 -57.68 -11.33 89.19
CA ARG A 260 -58.82 -11.91 89.95
C ARG A 260 -58.63 -11.80 91.47
N VAL A 261 -57.40 -12.04 91.96
CA VAL A 261 -57.07 -11.87 93.39
C VAL A 261 -57.16 -10.39 93.80
N ARG A 262 -56.65 -9.50 92.96
CA ARG A 262 -56.63 -8.05 93.16
C ARG A 262 -58.03 -7.43 93.15
N ASP A 263 -58.85 -7.81 92.17
CA ASP A 263 -60.22 -7.31 92.00
C ASP A 263 -61.18 -7.91 93.07
N GLY A 264 -60.84 -9.05 93.67
CA GLY A 264 -61.59 -9.67 94.77
C GLY A 264 -61.30 -9.13 96.17
N VAL A 265 -60.10 -8.57 96.44
CA VAL A 265 -59.68 -8.19 97.82
C VAL A 265 -59.56 -6.68 98.03
N LEU A 266 -59.30 -5.85 97.01
CA LEU A 266 -59.06 -4.40 97.19
C LEU A 266 -59.58 -3.54 96.02
N GLY A 267 -60.85 -3.70 95.65
CA GLY A 267 -61.46 -3.07 94.47
C GLY A 267 -61.46 -1.53 94.42
N GLU A 268 -61.28 -0.82 95.54
CA GLU A 268 -61.29 0.65 95.56
C GLU A 268 -59.90 1.29 95.60
N HIS A 269 -58.90 0.68 96.26
CA HIS A 269 -57.52 1.22 96.28
C HIS A 269 -56.81 1.02 94.93
N ASN A 270 -57.14 -0.07 94.21
CA ASN A 270 -56.51 -0.40 92.93
C ASN A 270 -56.91 0.54 91.78
N ARG A 271 -58.08 1.18 91.81
CA ARG A 271 -58.48 2.17 90.79
C ARG A 271 -57.67 3.46 90.83
N SER A 272 -56.98 3.73 91.95
CA SER A 272 -56.04 4.85 92.07
C SER A 272 -54.67 4.49 91.50
N VAL A 273 -54.21 3.27 91.76
CA VAL A 273 -52.91 2.76 91.28
C VAL A 273 -52.95 2.49 89.78
N ASP A 274 -54.04 1.89 89.27
CA ASP A 274 -54.21 1.62 87.83
C ASP A 274 -54.22 2.93 87.02
N ARG A 275 -54.82 4.01 87.53
CA ARG A 275 -54.77 5.34 86.91
C ARG A 275 -53.36 5.95 86.90
N ALA A 276 -52.57 5.75 87.96
CA ALA A 276 -51.18 6.21 88.01
C ALA A 276 -50.28 5.41 87.04
N ILE A 277 -50.51 4.10 86.90
CA ILE A 277 -49.80 3.23 85.97
C ILE A 277 -50.16 3.56 84.52
N GLU A 278 -51.44 3.80 84.21
CA GLU A 278 -51.87 4.27 82.88
C GLU A 278 -51.17 5.58 82.49
N GLN A 279 -51.10 6.54 83.43
CA GLN A 279 -50.45 7.82 83.19
C GLN A 279 -48.93 7.68 82.99
N GLN A 280 -48.28 6.78 83.73
CA GLN A 280 -46.86 6.46 83.53
C GLN A 280 -46.60 5.75 82.19
N ASN A 281 -47.50 4.86 81.76
CA ASN A 281 -47.40 4.17 80.48
C ASN A 281 -47.61 5.13 79.30
N ASP A 282 -48.55 6.07 79.41
CA ASP A 282 -48.76 7.12 78.41
C ASP A 282 -47.52 8.01 78.25
N ASP A 283 -46.87 8.37 79.36
CA ASP A 283 -45.61 9.12 79.34
C ASP A 283 -44.46 8.29 78.73
N ALA A 284 -44.37 6.99 79.04
CA ALA A 284 -43.39 6.10 78.43
C ALA A 284 -43.60 5.95 76.91
N ILE A 285 -44.85 5.86 76.46
CA ILE A 285 -45.20 5.81 75.03
C ILE A 285 -44.85 7.14 74.34
N ARG A 286 -45.14 8.29 74.98
CA ARG A 286 -44.73 9.61 74.46
C ARG A 286 -43.22 9.72 74.32
N ILE A 287 -42.46 9.30 75.32
CA ILE A 287 -40.99 9.29 75.27
C ILE A 287 -40.49 8.38 74.14
N ARG A 288 -41.06 7.18 73.99
CA ARG A 288 -40.67 6.24 72.93
C ARG A 288 -40.96 6.80 71.54
N ASN A 289 -42.11 7.44 71.35
CA ASN A 289 -42.50 8.08 70.10
C ASN A 289 -41.57 9.27 69.78
N LEU A 290 -41.19 10.08 70.77
CA LEU A 290 -40.22 11.15 70.61
C LEU A 290 -38.83 10.60 70.24
N GLN A 291 -38.38 9.52 70.89
CA GLN A 291 -37.11 8.86 70.56
C GLN A 291 -37.11 8.29 69.14
N ALA A 292 -38.20 7.64 68.72
CA ALA A 292 -38.36 7.14 67.35
C ALA A 292 -38.37 8.29 66.34
N HIS A 293 -39.08 9.38 66.63
CA HIS A 293 -39.09 10.55 65.77
C HIS A 293 -37.70 11.18 65.62
N LEU A 294 -36.95 11.32 66.72
CA LEU A 294 -35.57 11.83 66.70
C LEU A 294 -34.60 10.89 65.94
N ARG A 295 -34.77 9.57 66.06
CA ARG A 295 -33.99 8.60 65.26
C ARG A 295 -34.26 8.75 63.77
N ASN A 296 -35.54 8.76 63.38
CA ASN A 296 -35.92 8.94 61.97
C ASN A 296 -35.41 10.27 61.42
N HIS A 297 -35.47 11.34 62.21
CA HIS A 297 -34.97 12.65 61.80
C HIS A 297 -33.43 12.65 61.64
N ARG A 298 -32.70 11.93 62.50
CA ARG A 298 -31.26 11.74 62.38
C ARG A 298 -30.89 10.94 61.13
N GLU A 299 -31.63 9.86 60.84
CA GLU A 299 -31.42 9.03 59.65
C GLU A 299 -31.68 9.82 58.36
N ALA A 300 -32.74 10.64 58.33
CA ALA A 300 -33.00 11.55 57.22
C ALA A 300 -31.85 12.54 56.99
N ILE A 301 -31.29 13.12 58.06
CA ILE A 301 -30.11 14.01 57.95
C ILE A 301 -28.89 13.27 57.41
N ILE A 302 -28.65 12.02 57.82
CA ILE A 302 -27.54 11.20 57.32
C ILE A 302 -27.73 10.88 55.83
N LEU A 303 -28.96 10.52 55.42
CA LEU A 303 -29.29 10.25 54.02
C LEU A 303 -29.04 11.48 53.14
N GLU A 304 -29.53 12.64 53.57
CA GLU A 304 -29.32 13.93 52.90
C GLU A 304 -27.84 14.30 52.77
N ARG A 305 -27.02 14.01 53.79
CA ARG A 305 -25.56 14.21 53.71
C ARG A 305 -24.92 13.29 52.68
N ARG A 306 -25.25 12.00 52.69
CA ARG A 306 -24.74 11.03 51.70
C ARG A 306 -25.13 11.42 50.27
N GLN A 307 -26.36 11.88 50.06
CA GLN A 307 -26.80 12.36 48.75
C GLN A 307 -26.03 13.61 48.30
N ARG A 308 -25.76 14.57 49.21
CA ARG A 308 -24.90 15.72 48.90
C ARG A 308 -23.47 15.32 48.58
N ASP A 309 -22.90 14.39 49.34
CA ASP A 309 -21.53 13.91 49.12
C ASP A 309 -21.41 13.21 47.75
N ALA A 310 -22.35 12.33 47.42
CA ALA A 310 -22.40 11.68 46.10
C ALA A 310 -22.58 12.70 44.96
N ALA A 311 -23.46 13.71 45.14
CA ALA A 311 -23.61 14.78 44.17
C ALA A 311 -22.33 15.59 43.99
N ARG A 312 -21.60 15.87 45.09
CA ARG A 312 -20.32 16.59 45.06
C ARG A 312 -19.23 15.79 44.35
N GLU A 313 -19.14 14.50 44.60
CA GLU A 313 -18.22 13.59 43.90
C GLU A 313 -18.50 13.57 42.41
N ASN A 314 -19.77 13.41 42.01
CA ASN A 314 -20.18 13.43 40.61
C ASN A 314 -19.85 14.77 39.93
N CYS A 315 -20.14 15.91 40.57
CA CYS A 315 -19.77 17.22 40.04
C CYS A 315 -18.25 17.39 39.91
N SER A 316 -17.47 16.88 40.86
CA SER A 316 -16.01 16.96 40.82
C SER A 316 -15.45 16.13 39.66
N ALA A 317 -15.96 14.91 39.45
CA ALA A 317 -15.58 14.06 38.33
C ALA A 317 -15.94 14.69 36.97
N LEU A 318 -17.10 15.33 36.85
CA LEU A 318 -17.50 16.06 35.63
C LEU A 318 -16.56 17.23 35.33
N LEU A 319 -16.16 18.00 36.35
CA LEU A 319 -15.20 19.10 36.18
C LEU A 319 -13.81 18.60 35.78
N GLU A 320 -13.36 17.48 36.33
CA GLU A 320 -12.09 16.86 35.94
C GLU A 320 -12.11 16.36 34.49
N ASN A 321 -13.21 15.74 34.06
CA ASN A 321 -13.40 15.31 32.67
C ASN A 321 -13.43 16.50 31.70
N LEU A 322 -14.15 17.57 32.03
CA LEU A 322 -14.13 18.83 31.27
C LEU A 322 -12.72 19.44 31.20
N GLY A 323 -11.94 19.32 32.27
CA GLY A 323 -10.54 19.74 32.31
C GLY A 323 -9.68 18.96 31.31
N ARG A 324 -9.84 17.64 31.26
CA ARG A 324 -9.15 16.77 30.30
C ARG A 324 -9.55 17.05 28.85
N GLU A 325 -10.85 17.14 28.58
CA GLU A 325 -11.36 17.50 27.24
C GLU A 325 -10.79 18.83 26.75
N LYS A 326 -10.70 19.83 27.63
CA LYS A 326 -10.12 21.13 27.29
C LYS A 326 -8.63 21.03 26.95
N GLN A 327 -7.87 20.19 27.65
CA GLN A 327 -6.47 19.94 27.36
C GLN A 327 -6.29 19.23 26.00
N GLU A 328 -7.09 18.20 25.73
CA GLU A 328 -7.09 17.52 24.43
C GLU A 328 -7.43 18.48 23.29
N LEU A 329 -8.44 19.32 23.46
CA LEU A 329 -8.83 20.31 22.46
C LEU A 329 -7.72 21.35 22.20
N THR A 330 -6.96 21.73 23.24
CA THR A 330 -5.79 22.60 23.04
C THR A 330 -4.64 21.92 22.30
N LEU A 331 -4.42 20.62 22.51
CA LEU A 331 -3.44 19.84 21.76
C LEU A 331 -3.85 19.73 20.28
N VAL A 332 -5.10 19.36 20.02
CA VAL A 332 -5.64 19.28 18.64
C VAL A 332 -5.54 20.62 17.92
N ARG A 333 -5.84 21.73 18.60
CA ARG A 333 -5.68 23.08 18.01
C ARG A 333 -4.24 23.40 17.66
N ARG A 334 -3.28 22.97 18.49
CA ARG A 334 -1.85 23.15 18.22
C ARG A 334 -1.43 22.33 17.00
N ASP A 335 -1.84 21.07 16.94
CA ASP A 335 -1.51 20.18 15.83
C ASP A 335 -2.09 20.70 14.50
N LEU A 336 -3.33 21.21 14.52
CA LEU A 336 -3.96 21.85 13.36
C LEU A 336 -3.19 23.10 12.92
N PHE A 337 -2.69 23.90 13.86
CA PHE A 337 -1.89 25.09 13.54
C PHE A 337 -0.53 24.70 12.93
N GLU A 338 0.14 23.69 13.49
CA GLU A 338 1.40 23.17 12.95
C GLU A 338 1.20 22.54 11.56
N ALA A 339 0.12 21.79 11.34
CA ALA A 339 -0.24 21.23 10.05
C ALA A 339 -0.50 22.33 9.00
N ARG A 340 -1.20 23.41 9.38
CA ARG A 340 -1.43 24.56 8.50
C ARG A 340 -0.12 25.23 8.10
N ALA A 341 0.77 25.48 9.06
CA ALA A 341 2.08 26.08 8.80
C ALA A 341 2.95 25.21 7.86
N ARG A 342 2.90 23.88 8.01
CA ARG A 342 3.56 22.95 7.07
C ARG A 342 2.96 23.03 5.66
N GLY A 343 1.64 23.13 5.56
CA GLY A 343 0.94 23.32 4.29
C GLY A 343 1.36 24.62 3.60
N ASP A 344 1.42 25.74 4.33
CA ASP A 344 1.84 27.02 3.81
C ASP A 344 3.30 26.98 3.30
N TYR A 345 4.20 26.27 4.01
CA TYR A 345 5.59 26.08 3.60
C TYR A 345 5.73 25.25 2.31
N LEU A 346 4.96 24.17 2.20
CA LEU A 346 4.91 23.34 0.99
C LEU A 346 4.38 24.13 -0.21
N ASN A 347 3.30 24.88 -0.03
CA ASN A 347 2.76 25.75 -1.08
C ASN A 347 3.78 26.78 -1.55
N HIS A 348 4.47 27.44 -0.62
CA HIS A 348 5.55 28.36 -0.99
C HIS A 348 6.66 27.67 -1.80
N SER A 349 7.01 26.44 -1.45
CA SER A 349 8.04 25.67 -2.16
C SER A 349 7.59 25.27 -3.56
N ILE A 350 6.31 24.92 -3.73
CA ILE A 350 5.69 24.63 -5.03
C ILE A 350 5.66 25.90 -5.89
N ASP A 351 5.30 27.06 -5.32
CA ASP A 351 5.27 28.33 -6.04
C ASP A 351 6.66 28.71 -6.57
N VAL A 352 7.71 28.52 -5.75
CA VAL A 352 9.10 28.76 -6.15
C VAL A 352 9.52 27.81 -7.29
N LEU A 353 9.24 26.52 -7.17
CA LEU A 353 9.54 25.54 -8.24
C LEU A 353 8.77 25.86 -9.53
N SER A 354 7.50 26.26 -9.42
CA SER A 354 6.71 26.67 -10.57
C SER A 354 7.32 27.90 -11.26
N MET A 355 7.83 28.86 -10.50
CA MET A 355 8.51 30.03 -11.04
C MET A 355 9.81 29.64 -11.75
N GLU A 356 10.64 28.77 -11.15
CA GLU A 356 11.87 28.27 -11.75
C GLU A 356 11.62 27.50 -13.05
N MET A 357 10.57 26.67 -13.10
CA MET A 357 10.19 25.95 -14.32
C MET A 357 9.71 26.90 -15.43
N VAL A 358 8.99 27.97 -15.08
CA VAL A 358 8.60 29.01 -16.04
C VAL A 358 9.82 29.74 -16.58
N ASP A 359 10.78 30.09 -15.72
CA ASP A 359 12.03 30.72 -16.13
C ASP A 359 12.87 29.80 -17.04
N GLN A 360 12.97 28.50 -16.72
CA GLN A 360 13.63 27.52 -17.56
C GLN A 360 12.96 27.37 -18.92
N LYS A 361 11.63 27.35 -18.96
CA LYS A 361 10.87 27.29 -20.21
C LYS A 361 11.11 28.54 -21.06
N ASN A 362 11.03 29.73 -20.47
CA ASN A 362 11.33 30.99 -21.16
C ASN A 362 12.75 30.99 -21.73
N TRP A 363 13.73 30.49 -20.96
CA TRP A 363 15.11 30.33 -21.41
C TRP A 363 15.23 29.35 -22.58
N SER A 364 14.50 28.25 -22.56
CA SER A 364 14.47 27.27 -23.64
C SER A 364 13.90 27.89 -24.92
N ASP A 365 12.78 28.60 -24.80
CA ASP A 365 12.12 29.27 -25.92
C ASP A 365 13.03 30.36 -26.52
N GLU A 366 13.74 31.12 -25.68
CA GLU A 366 14.72 32.14 -26.10
C GLU A 366 15.93 31.52 -26.81
N LEU A 367 16.48 30.41 -26.27
CA LEU A 367 17.56 29.65 -26.90
C LEU A 367 17.17 29.11 -28.27
N GLU A 368 15.97 28.55 -28.41
CA GLU A 368 15.47 28.03 -29.68
C GLU A 368 15.29 29.14 -30.71
N MET A 369 14.72 30.28 -30.30
CA MET A 369 14.54 31.45 -31.16
C MET A 369 15.87 31.99 -31.69
N HIS A 370 16.87 32.18 -30.83
CA HIS A 370 18.19 32.68 -31.23
C HIS A 370 19.00 31.65 -32.01
N ALA A 371 18.84 30.35 -31.71
CA ALA A 371 19.45 29.29 -32.51
C ALA A 371 18.91 29.28 -33.94
N MET A 372 17.59 29.48 -34.14
CA MET A 372 17.00 29.66 -35.48
C MET A 372 17.56 30.90 -36.21
N GLN A 373 17.95 31.93 -35.46
CA GLN A 373 18.61 33.12 -36.00
C GLN A 373 20.12 32.92 -36.18
N GLY A 374 20.70 31.76 -35.86
CA GLY A 374 22.12 31.46 -35.98
C GLY A 374 23.00 32.20 -34.98
N GLU A 375 22.46 32.55 -33.81
CA GLU A 375 23.13 33.23 -32.70
C GLU A 375 23.41 32.27 -31.54
N VAL A 376 24.41 32.59 -30.73
CA VAL A 376 24.86 31.77 -29.58
C VAL A 376 24.96 32.67 -28.36
N PHE A 377 24.45 32.20 -27.22
CA PHE A 377 24.51 32.93 -25.97
C PHE A 377 25.92 32.93 -25.37
N ASN A 378 26.49 34.12 -25.15
CA ASN A 378 27.76 34.28 -24.47
C ASN A 378 27.52 34.42 -22.95
N ARG A 379 27.82 33.37 -22.20
CA ARG A 379 27.64 33.33 -20.73
C ARG A 379 28.52 34.33 -19.96
N MET A 380 29.62 34.79 -20.55
CA MET A 380 30.55 35.71 -19.87
C MET A 380 30.02 37.15 -19.91
N ASP A 381 29.34 37.50 -21.01
CA ASP A 381 29.00 38.89 -21.32
C ASP A 381 27.49 39.14 -21.25
N GLY A 382 26.70 38.05 -21.13
CA GLY A 382 25.24 38.10 -21.01
C GLY A 382 24.52 38.49 -22.30
N THR A 383 25.20 38.38 -23.45
CA THR A 383 24.70 38.84 -24.75
C THR A 383 24.65 37.73 -25.78
N TRP A 384 23.72 37.85 -26.73
CA TRP A 384 23.62 37.00 -27.91
C TRP A 384 24.61 37.46 -28.98
N GLU A 385 25.40 36.54 -29.52
CA GLU A 385 26.37 36.83 -30.58
C GLU A 385 26.12 35.96 -31.83
N PRO A 386 26.35 36.48 -33.05
CA PRO A 386 26.27 35.66 -34.25
C PRO A 386 27.25 34.49 -34.18
N SER A 387 26.77 33.28 -34.49
CA SER A 387 27.59 32.08 -34.54
C SER A 387 28.72 32.23 -35.54
N LEU A 388 29.83 31.51 -35.31
CA LEU A 388 30.95 31.43 -36.26
C LEU A 388 30.54 30.92 -37.64
N HIS A 389 29.41 30.22 -37.75
CA HIS A 389 28.85 29.78 -39.02
C HIS A 389 28.10 30.92 -39.71
N LYS A 390 27.21 31.62 -38.99
CA LYS A 390 26.49 32.80 -39.49
C LYS A 390 27.44 33.92 -39.93
N ARG A 391 28.45 34.28 -39.11
CA ARG A 391 29.48 35.27 -39.52
C ARG A 391 30.19 34.88 -40.80
N ARG A 392 30.52 33.59 -40.97
CA ARG A 392 31.20 33.11 -42.19
C ARG A 392 30.31 33.16 -43.42
N ILE A 393 29.00 32.92 -43.28
CA ILE A 393 28.04 33.03 -44.38
C ILE A 393 27.85 34.51 -44.75
N GLU A 394 27.60 35.38 -43.77
CA GLU A 394 27.44 36.83 -43.99
C GLU A 394 28.71 37.44 -44.63
N GLU A 395 29.90 37.10 -44.15
CA GLU A 395 31.16 37.53 -44.78
C GLU A 395 31.32 37.03 -46.22
N HIS A 396 30.74 35.86 -46.55
CA HIS A 396 30.82 35.29 -47.89
C HIS A 396 29.81 35.96 -48.84
N GLU A 397 28.60 36.24 -48.34
CA GLU A 397 27.56 36.99 -49.04
C GLU A 397 27.97 38.45 -49.28
N ASP A 398 28.60 39.10 -48.30
CA ASP A 398 29.14 40.45 -48.44
C ASP A 398 30.26 40.49 -49.48
N ARG A 399 31.17 39.51 -49.47
CA ARG A 399 32.19 39.37 -50.53
C ARG A 399 31.57 39.11 -51.90
N GLU A 400 30.54 38.28 -52.00
CA GLU A 400 29.83 38.06 -53.28
C GLU A 400 29.10 39.33 -53.75
N MET A 401 28.49 40.09 -52.84
CA MET A 401 27.82 41.35 -53.16
C MET A 401 28.83 42.41 -53.61
N GLU A 402 29.96 42.55 -52.92
CA GLU A 402 31.07 43.42 -53.33
C GLU A 402 31.64 42.99 -54.69
N GLU A 403 31.79 41.69 -54.95
CA GLU A 403 32.30 41.19 -56.22
C GLU A 403 31.28 41.40 -57.37
N ARG A 404 29.98 41.25 -57.10
CA ARG A 404 28.91 41.60 -58.04
C ARG A 404 28.84 43.11 -58.30
N ALA A 405 29.01 43.94 -57.27
CA ALA A 405 29.07 45.39 -57.39
C ALA A 405 30.30 45.84 -58.20
N ALA A 406 31.47 45.24 -57.93
CA ALA A 406 32.70 45.46 -58.69
C ALA A 406 32.59 44.99 -60.16
N LYS A 407 31.92 43.87 -60.42
CA LYS A 407 31.63 43.40 -61.79
C LYS A 407 30.66 44.32 -62.55
N ARG A 408 29.67 44.91 -61.86
CA ARG A 408 28.78 45.94 -62.44
C ARG A 408 29.54 47.24 -62.74
N ALA A 409 30.46 47.65 -61.88
CA ALA A 409 31.30 48.83 -62.07
C ALA A 409 32.32 48.69 -63.22
N ARG A 410 32.71 47.46 -63.61
CA ARG A 410 33.60 47.18 -64.77
C ARG A 410 32.86 47.05 -66.11
N ARG A 411 31.53 47.12 -66.13
CA ARG A 411 30.69 47.06 -67.35
C ARG A 411 30.16 48.43 -67.80
N TYR A 412 30.46 49.47 -67.04
CA TYR A 412 30.44 50.87 -67.47
C TYR A 412 31.88 51.32 -67.75
#